data_AF-A0AA43FV76-F1
#
_entry.id   AF-A0AA43FV76-F1
#
_cell.length_a   1.000
_cell.length_b   1.000
_cell.length_c   1.000
_cell.angle_alpha   90.00
_cell.angle_beta   90.00
_cell.angle_gamma   90.00
#
_symmetry.space_group_name_H-M   'P 1'
#
loop_
_entity.id
_entity.type
_entity.pdbx_description
1 polymer ?
#
loop_
_entity_poly.entity_id
_entity_poly.type
_entity_poly.pdbx_seq_one_letter_code
_entity_poly.pdbx_strand_id
1 'polypeptide(L)'
;MDPTQPTQYSQAVPVRGLALSILTLAIPVGAALTVPEQLGEYGALLWLLALVPGFLLAYYKGWKGAATALALGMATLSLTQALVAWLGLSVPDTILGVVAAYVGISLGIGALAERLHRDRAEVEDMAFTDLLTRLPNRRHARLFLESEFAAAQRGRALSVVLFDLDRFKAYNDDHGHQAGDQALKAFAEILDEVTRR
;
A
#
# COMPACT_ATOMS: atom_id res chain seq x y z
N MET A 1 -23.51 7.33 4.71
CA MET A 1 -22.06 7.06 4.54
C MET A 1 -21.79 5.74 5.23
N ASP A 2 -21.35 4.74 4.48
CA ASP A 2 -21.07 3.40 4.98
C ASP A 2 -19.72 3.39 5.74
N PRO A 3 -19.70 3.07 7.05
CA PRO A 3 -18.49 3.09 7.86
C PRO A 3 -17.61 1.83 7.70
N THR A 4 -17.99 0.88 6.84
CA THR A 4 -17.25 -0.40 6.68
C THR A 4 -16.19 -0.37 5.58
N GLN A 5 -16.02 0.74 4.87
CA GLN A 5 -14.95 0.82 3.88
C GLN A 5 -13.61 1.04 4.58
N PRO A 6 -12.65 0.09 4.47
CA PRO A 6 -11.29 0.33 4.94
C PRO A 6 -10.80 1.58 4.21
N THR A 7 -10.36 2.56 4.98
CA THR A 7 -9.72 3.76 4.45
C THR A 7 -8.56 3.28 3.60
N GLN A 8 -8.72 3.33 2.27
CA GLN A 8 -7.65 3.08 1.33
C GLN A 8 -6.53 4.06 1.70
N TYR A 9 -5.53 3.59 2.43
CA TYR A 9 -4.26 4.28 2.60
C TYR A 9 -3.60 4.31 1.22
N SER A 10 -4.06 5.24 0.39
CA SER A 10 -3.43 5.59 -0.88
C SER A 10 -2.06 6.15 -0.52
N GLN A 11 -1.05 5.29 -0.41
CA GLN A 11 0.31 5.73 -0.21
C GLN A 11 0.69 6.63 -1.38
N ALA A 12 1.08 7.87 -1.06
CA ALA A 12 1.47 8.83 -2.07
C ALA A 12 2.67 8.27 -2.86
N VAL A 13 2.54 8.22 -4.18
CA VAL A 13 3.65 7.80 -5.05
C VAL A 13 4.83 8.75 -4.79
N PRO A 14 6.02 8.25 -4.44
CA PRO A 14 7.16 9.11 -4.17
C PRO A 14 7.55 9.85 -5.45
N VAL A 15 7.39 11.18 -5.47
CA VAL A 15 7.58 12.02 -6.67
C VAL A 15 8.96 11.83 -7.30
N ARG A 16 10.00 11.72 -6.46
CA ARG A 16 11.38 11.45 -6.92
C ARG A 16 11.51 10.08 -7.60
N GLY A 17 10.87 9.05 -7.05
CA GLY A 17 10.87 7.70 -7.61
C GLY A 17 10.09 7.62 -8.92
N LEU A 18 8.94 8.31 -8.99
CA LEU A 18 8.17 8.41 -10.23
C LEU A 18 8.96 9.14 -11.33
N ALA A 19 9.58 10.27 -11.03
CA ALA A 19 10.40 11.01 -11.98
C ALA A 19 11.57 10.16 -12.52
N LEU A 20 12.29 9.46 -11.63
CA LEU A 20 13.35 8.53 -12.01
C LEU A 20 12.82 7.37 -12.89
N SER A 21 11.64 6.83 -12.58
CA SER A 21 11.03 5.77 -13.39
C SER A 21 10.55 6.24 -14.76
N ILE A 22 10.13 7.50 -14.89
CA ILE A 22 9.74 8.06 -16.19
C ILE A 22 10.97 8.27 -17.07
N LEU A 23 12.12 8.65 -16.49
CA LEU A 23 13.38 8.80 -17.22
C LEU A 23 13.81 7.49 -17.91
N THR A 24 13.42 6.33 -17.39
CA THR A 24 13.73 5.04 -18.04
C THR A 24 13.00 4.86 -19.36
N LEU A 25 11.91 5.56 -19.63
CA LEU A 25 11.20 5.53 -20.92
C LEU A 25 12.02 6.17 -22.06
N ALA A 26 12.96 7.06 -21.75
CA ALA A 26 13.79 7.72 -22.77
C ALA A 26 14.78 6.75 -23.43
N ILE A 27 15.19 5.70 -22.73
CA ILE A 27 16.19 4.73 -23.18
C ILE A 27 15.71 3.90 -24.39
N PRO A 28 14.56 3.18 -24.32
CA PRO A 28 14.08 2.41 -25.47
C PRO A 28 13.72 3.32 -26.66
N VAL A 29 13.18 4.52 -26.40
CA VAL A 29 12.85 5.49 -27.46
C VAL A 29 14.10 5.99 -28.17
N GLY A 30 15.13 6.40 -27.42
CA GLY A 30 16.39 6.88 -28.00
C GLY A 30 17.13 5.80 -28.78
N ALA A 31 17.14 4.56 -28.26
CA ALA A 31 17.74 3.42 -28.94
C ALA A 31 17.03 3.10 -30.27
N ALA A 32 15.69 3.12 -30.28
CA ALA A 32 14.89 2.88 -31.47
C ALA A 32 15.12 3.94 -32.58
N LEU A 33 15.44 5.17 -32.22
CA LEU A 33 15.67 6.27 -33.18
C LEU A 33 17.10 6.34 -33.72
N THR A 34 18.10 5.93 -32.93
CA THR A 34 19.51 6.15 -33.27
C THR A 34 20.19 4.93 -33.90
N VAL A 35 19.79 3.73 -33.48
CA VAL A 35 20.44 2.48 -33.92
C VAL A 35 19.42 1.35 -34.13
N PRO A 36 18.37 1.56 -34.97
CA PRO A 36 17.32 0.57 -35.18
C PRO A 36 17.86 -0.78 -35.70
N GLU A 37 18.86 -0.76 -36.59
CA GLU A 37 19.42 -1.99 -37.19
C GLU A 37 20.35 -2.78 -36.26
N GLN A 38 20.96 -2.15 -35.25
CA GLN A 38 21.87 -2.83 -34.32
C GLN A 38 21.13 -3.53 -33.17
N LEU A 39 19.86 -3.18 -32.95
CA LEU A 39 19.05 -3.75 -31.88
C LEU A 39 18.60 -5.18 -32.17
N GLY A 40 18.54 -5.59 -33.44
CA GLY A 40 18.17 -6.94 -33.85
C GLY A 40 16.89 -7.45 -33.17
N GLU A 41 16.85 -8.74 -32.84
CA GLU A 41 15.73 -9.36 -32.10
C GLU A 41 15.65 -8.90 -30.63
N TYR A 42 16.75 -8.36 -30.07
CA TYR A 42 16.83 -7.94 -28.67
C TYR A 42 16.23 -6.55 -28.42
N GLY A 43 15.92 -5.77 -29.47
CA GLY A 43 15.29 -4.46 -29.36
C GLY A 43 13.96 -4.49 -28.61
N ALA A 44 13.23 -5.61 -28.69
CA ALA A 44 11.98 -5.81 -27.96
C ALA A 44 12.20 -5.89 -26.43
N LEU A 45 13.36 -6.36 -25.95
CA LEU A 45 13.65 -6.48 -24.53
C LEU A 45 13.88 -5.12 -23.87
N LEU A 46 14.38 -4.12 -24.61
CA LEU A 46 14.56 -2.76 -24.09
C LEU A 46 13.22 -2.11 -23.71
N TRP A 47 12.13 -2.51 -24.36
CA TRP A 47 10.79 -2.04 -24.04
C TRP A 47 10.26 -2.56 -22.70
N LEU A 48 10.88 -3.60 -22.11
CA LEU A 48 10.58 -4.00 -20.73
C LEU A 48 10.86 -2.86 -19.73
N LEU A 49 11.75 -1.94 -20.07
CA LEU A 49 12.04 -0.79 -19.23
C LEU A 49 10.86 0.20 -19.11
N ALA A 50 9.88 0.11 -20.02
CA ALA A 50 8.61 0.84 -19.93
C ALA A 50 7.67 0.27 -18.86
N LEU A 51 7.95 -0.93 -18.33
CA LEU A 51 7.21 -1.48 -17.19
C LEU A 51 7.54 -0.77 -15.88
N VAL A 52 8.73 -0.16 -15.72
CA VAL A 52 9.19 0.41 -14.45
C VAL A 52 8.25 1.50 -13.90
N PRO A 53 7.85 2.54 -14.66
CA PRO A 53 6.88 3.53 -14.17
C PRO A 53 5.48 2.91 -13.98
N GLY A 54 5.11 1.95 -14.83
CA GLY A 54 3.84 1.24 -14.70
C GLY A 54 3.75 0.40 -13.42
N PHE A 55 4.82 -0.29 -13.07
CA PHE A 55 5.02 -1.03 -11.84
C PHE A 55 4.87 -0.12 -10.62
N LEU A 56 5.55 1.04 -10.63
CA LEU A 56 5.47 2.03 -9.55
C LEU A 56 4.04 2.51 -9.34
N LEU A 57 3.32 2.83 -10.42
CA LEU A 57 1.92 3.25 -10.32
C LEU A 57 1.03 2.12 -9.79
N ALA A 58 1.12 0.92 -10.36
CA ALA A 58 0.34 -0.25 -9.93
C ALA A 58 0.60 -0.62 -8.47
N TYR A 59 1.85 -0.56 -8.03
CA TYR A 59 2.24 -0.87 -6.65
C TYR A 59 1.67 0.13 -5.64
N TYR A 60 1.72 1.44 -5.92
CA TYR A 60 1.28 2.46 -4.95
C TYR A 60 -0.22 2.80 -5.02
N LYS A 61 -0.86 2.60 -6.17
CA LYS A 61 -2.28 2.96 -6.40
C LYS A 61 -3.19 1.77 -6.71
N GLY A 62 -2.70 0.53 -6.55
CA GLY A 62 -3.46 -0.69 -6.83
C GLY A 62 -4.06 -0.70 -8.24
N TRP A 63 -5.34 -1.05 -8.36
CA TRP A 63 -6.05 -1.10 -9.65
C TRP A 63 -6.08 0.22 -10.42
N LYS A 64 -6.23 1.36 -9.73
CA LYS A 64 -6.20 2.68 -10.38
C LYS A 64 -4.82 2.94 -10.98
N GLY A 65 -3.77 2.53 -10.26
CA GLY A 65 -2.38 2.57 -10.72
C GLY A 65 -2.14 1.69 -11.94
N ALA A 66 -2.56 0.43 -11.87
CA ALA A 66 -2.44 -0.52 -12.98
C ALA A 66 -3.18 -0.04 -14.23
N ALA A 67 -4.38 0.53 -14.09
CA ALA A 67 -5.11 1.11 -15.22
C ALA A 67 -4.38 2.32 -15.82
N THR A 68 -3.83 3.22 -14.99
CA THR A 68 -3.03 4.36 -15.49
C THR A 68 -1.74 3.91 -16.20
N ALA A 69 -1.07 2.88 -15.67
CA ALA A 69 0.10 2.27 -16.28
C ALA A 69 -0.24 1.70 -17.67
N LEU A 70 -1.30 0.89 -17.74
CA LEU A 70 -1.85 0.34 -18.98
C LEU A 70 -2.13 1.42 -20.02
N ALA A 71 -2.84 2.48 -19.63
CA ALA A 71 -3.17 3.58 -20.54
C ALA A 71 -1.91 4.29 -21.08
N LEU A 72 -0.94 4.60 -20.21
CA LEU A 72 0.33 5.25 -20.59
C LEU A 72 1.18 4.34 -21.49
N GLY A 73 1.27 3.05 -21.17
CA GLY A 73 1.98 2.07 -21.99
C GLY A 73 1.37 1.94 -23.38
N MET A 74 0.04 1.80 -23.46
CA MET A 74 -0.67 1.71 -24.74
C MET A 74 -0.55 3.00 -25.57
N ALA A 75 -0.61 4.17 -24.94
CA ALA A 75 -0.42 5.45 -25.62
C ALA A 75 1.01 5.59 -26.17
N THR A 76 2.01 5.20 -25.39
CA THR A 76 3.42 5.23 -25.81
C THR A 76 3.64 4.31 -27.01
N LEU A 77 3.18 3.06 -26.92
CA LEU A 77 3.27 2.09 -28.02
C LEU A 77 2.56 2.61 -29.28
N SER A 78 1.33 3.11 -29.15
CA SER A 78 0.56 3.65 -30.28
C SER A 78 1.27 4.82 -30.97
N LEU A 79 1.87 5.73 -30.19
CA LEU A 79 2.60 6.87 -30.72
C LEU A 79 3.89 6.43 -31.42
N THR A 80 4.64 5.50 -30.84
CA THR A 80 5.83 4.94 -31.48
C THR A 80 5.48 4.24 -32.79
N GLN A 81 4.37 3.48 -32.84
CA GLN A 81 3.90 2.84 -34.06
C GLN A 81 3.54 3.85 -35.16
N ALA A 82 2.77 4.89 -34.82
CA ALA A 82 2.41 5.94 -35.77
C ALA A 82 3.64 6.66 -36.34
N LEU A 83 4.66 6.91 -35.50
CA LEU A 83 5.90 7.54 -35.92
C LEU A 83 6.73 6.64 -36.85
N VAL A 84 6.90 5.36 -36.50
CA VAL A 84 7.61 4.37 -37.32
C VAL A 84 6.94 4.23 -38.70
N ALA A 85 5.61 4.15 -38.73
CA ALA A 85 4.84 4.10 -39.97
C ALA A 85 4.97 5.38 -40.81
N TRP A 86 4.93 6.56 -40.16
CA TRP A 86 5.11 7.85 -40.85
C TRP A 86 6.50 8.01 -41.47
N LEU A 87 7.53 7.42 -40.84
CA LEU A 87 8.89 7.38 -41.34
C LEU A 87 9.13 6.28 -42.40
N GLY A 88 8.12 5.47 -42.73
CA GLY A 88 8.22 4.38 -43.71
C GLY A 88 9.07 3.19 -43.23
N LEU A 89 9.27 3.05 -41.92
CA LEU A 89 10.03 1.95 -41.33
C LEU A 89 9.15 0.72 -41.12
N SER A 90 9.74 -0.48 -41.27
CA SER A 90 9.04 -1.74 -41.03
C SER A 90 8.81 -1.99 -39.55
N VAL A 91 7.59 -2.37 -39.22
CA VAL A 91 7.16 -2.68 -37.86
C VAL A 91 7.51 -4.16 -37.55
N PRO A 92 8.19 -4.47 -36.44
CA PRO A 92 8.48 -5.86 -36.07
C PRO A 92 7.23 -6.65 -35.66
N ASP A 93 7.09 -7.91 -36.10
CA ASP A 93 5.98 -8.81 -35.75
C ASP A 93 5.86 -9.14 -34.24
N THR A 94 6.89 -8.82 -33.45
CA THR A 94 6.96 -9.13 -32.01
C THR A 94 6.06 -8.26 -31.13
N ILE A 95 5.39 -7.25 -31.66
CA ILE A 95 4.61 -6.26 -30.88
C ILE A 95 3.44 -6.89 -30.14
N LEU A 96 2.74 -7.82 -30.77
CA LEU A 96 1.60 -8.47 -30.12
C LEU A 96 2.04 -9.23 -28.86
N GLY A 97 3.21 -9.87 -28.91
CA GLY A 97 3.81 -10.54 -27.75
C GLY A 97 4.22 -9.57 -26.64
N VAL A 98 4.81 -8.42 -27.00
CA VAL A 98 5.20 -7.37 -26.04
C VAL A 98 3.98 -6.75 -25.36
N VAL A 99 2.93 -6.44 -26.12
CA VAL A 99 1.66 -5.90 -25.58
C VAL A 99 1.00 -6.92 -24.66
N ALA A 100 0.90 -8.18 -25.07
CA ALA A 100 0.32 -9.25 -24.27
C ALA A 100 1.08 -9.45 -22.95
N ALA A 101 2.42 -9.46 -23.00
CA ALA A 101 3.27 -9.55 -21.81
C ALA A 101 3.07 -8.33 -20.89
N TYR A 102 3.04 -7.11 -21.44
CA TYR A 102 2.85 -5.88 -20.68
C TYR A 102 1.50 -5.86 -19.95
N VAL A 103 0.43 -6.26 -20.62
CA VAL A 103 -0.92 -6.36 -20.05
C VAL A 103 -0.95 -7.42 -18.96
N GLY A 104 -0.43 -8.62 -19.23
CA GLY A 104 -0.41 -9.73 -18.26
C GLY A 104 0.37 -9.38 -16.99
N ILE A 105 1.55 -8.78 -17.13
CA ILE A 105 2.39 -8.34 -16.01
C ILE A 105 1.67 -7.24 -15.22
N SER A 106 1.11 -6.23 -15.89
CA SER A 106 0.42 -5.11 -15.22
C SER A 106 -0.81 -5.57 -14.42
N LEU A 107 -1.61 -6.49 -14.98
CA LEU A 107 -2.75 -7.09 -14.29
C LEU A 107 -2.31 -7.96 -13.10
N GLY A 108 -1.28 -8.80 -13.29
CA GLY A 108 -0.73 -9.65 -12.24
C GLY A 108 -0.20 -8.86 -11.05
N ILE A 109 0.54 -7.78 -11.31
CA ILE A 109 1.06 -6.87 -10.28
C ILE A 109 -0.08 -6.16 -9.56
N GLY A 110 -1.08 -5.64 -10.29
CA GLY A 110 -2.25 -5.00 -9.67
C GLY A 110 -2.97 -5.95 -8.71
N ALA A 111 -3.16 -7.21 -9.11
CA ALA A 111 -3.76 -8.24 -8.27
C ALA A 111 -2.91 -8.60 -7.04
N LEU A 112 -1.58 -8.70 -7.20
CA LEU A 112 -0.65 -9.00 -6.10
C LEU A 112 -0.58 -7.86 -5.09
N ALA A 113 -0.49 -6.61 -5.56
CA ALA A 113 -0.48 -5.43 -4.71
C ALA A 113 -1.77 -5.34 -3.89
N GLU A 114 -2.92 -5.61 -4.49
CA GLU A 114 -4.20 -5.62 -3.79
C GLU A 114 -4.27 -6.70 -2.70
N ARG A 115 -3.71 -7.89 -2.95
CA ARG A 115 -3.61 -8.95 -1.93
C ARG A 115 -2.73 -8.52 -0.76
N LEU A 116 -1.53 -8.01 -1.05
CA LEU A 116 -0.61 -7.52 -0.02
C LEU A 116 -1.22 -6.39 0.81
N HIS A 117 -1.97 -5.48 0.19
CA HIS A 117 -2.67 -4.42 0.89
C HIS A 117 -3.80 -4.95 1.78
N ARG A 118 -4.56 -5.95 1.31
CA ARG A 118 -5.59 -6.62 2.13
C ARG A 118 -4.98 -7.36 3.30
N ASP A 119 -3.95 -8.17 3.08
CA ASP A 119 -3.30 -8.93 4.15
C ASP A 119 -2.69 -7.99 5.21
N ARG A 120 -2.08 -6.88 4.78
CA ARG A 120 -1.61 -5.84 5.71
C ARG A 120 -2.74 -5.18 6.47
N ALA A 121 -3.82 -4.80 5.80
CA ALA A 121 -4.97 -4.21 6.46
C ALA A 121 -5.58 -5.19 7.47
N GLU A 122 -5.65 -6.48 7.14
CA GLU A 122 -6.15 -7.54 8.02
C GLU A 122 -5.22 -7.75 9.23
N VAL A 123 -3.90 -7.76 9.04
CA VAL A 123 -2.92 -7.79 10.14
C VAL A 123 -3.02 -6.56 11.04
N GLU A 124 -3.16 -5.37 10.45
CA GLU A 124 -3.37 -4.11 11.18
C GLU A 124 -4.72 -4.09 11.90
N ASP A 125 -5.74 -4.76 11.37
CA ASP A 125 -7.07 -4.90 11.96
C ASP A 125 -7.10 -5.99 13.05
N MET A 126 -6.28 -7.03 12.93
CA MET A 126 -6.22 -8.17 13.84
C MET A 126 -5.49 -7.88 15.17
N ALA A 127 -4.73 -6.80 15.28
CA ALA A 127 -4.09 -6.43 16.54
C ALA A 127 -5.04 -5.58 17.41
N PHE A 128 -6.03 -6.21 18.04
CA PHE A 128 -6.90 -5.55 19.03
C PHE A 128 -6.30 -5.47 20.44
N THR A 129 -5.07 -5.95 20.60
CA THR A 129 -4.40 -6.12 21.89
C THR A 129 -3.12 -5.32 21.93
N ASP A 130 -2.87 -4.63 23.03
CA ASP A 130 -1.61 -3.98 23.31
C ASP A 130 -0.53 -5.02 23.64
N LEU A 131 0.64 -4.94 22.98
CA LEU A 131 1.66 -5.98 23.10
C LEU A 131 2.35 -6.01 24.46
N LEU A 132 2.40 -4.88 25.15
CA LEU A 132 3.06 -4.76 26.46
C LEU A 132 2.17 -5.30 27.57
N THR A 133 0.92 -4.83 27.61
CA THR A 133 -0.04 -5.09 28.70
C THR A 133 -0.99 -6.26 28.41
N ARG A 134 -1.08 -6.71 27.16
CA ARG A 134 -2.06 -7.71 26.67
C ARG A 134 -3.53 -7.31 26.86
N LEU A 135 -3.81 -6.06 27.21
CA LEU A 135 -5.18 -5.53 27.27
C LEU A 135 -5.69 -5.09 25.90
N PRO A 136 -7.01 -4.92 25.72
CA PRO A 136 -7.58 -4.22 24.58
C PRO A 136 -6.87 -2.89 24.33
N ASN A 137 -6.36 -2.70 23.11
CA ASN A 137 -5.72 -1.44 22.76
C ASN A 137 -6.77 -0.34 22.53
N ARG A 138 -6.29 0.89 22.30
CA ARG A 138 -7.15 2.05 22.05
C ARG A 138 -8.13 1.85 20.88
N ARG A 139 -7.73 1.11 19.83
CA ARG A 139 -8.60 0.83 18.68
C ARG A 139 -9.77 -0.06 19.09
N HIS A 140 -9.50 -1.14 19.82
CA HIS A 140 -10.54 -2.03 20.34
C HIS A 140 -11.49 -1.28 21.27
N ALA A 141 -10.93 -0.52 22.23
CA ALA A 141 -11.73 0.27 23.18
C ALA A 141 -12.67 1.26 22.46
N ARG A 142 -12.22 1.92 21.39
CA ARG A 142 -13.07 2.84 20.63
C ARG A 142 -14.24 2.12 19.97
N LEU A 143 -13.99 1.03 19.24
CA LEU A 143 -15.05 0.26 18.56
C LEU A 143 -16.05 -0.32 19.56
N PHE A 144 -15.55 -0.85 20.68
CA PHE A 144 -16.39 -1.36 21.75
C PHE A 144 -17.28 -0.25 22.33
N LEU A 145 -16.71 0.90 22.69
CA LEU A 145 -17.46 2.03 23.24
C LEU A 145 -18.50 2.58 22.24
N GLU A 146 -18.18 2.68 20.94
CA GLU A 146 -19.16 3.10 19.92
C GLU A 146 -20.41 2.21 19.93
N SER A 147 -20.21 0.89 20.04
CA SER A 147 -21.32 -0.07 20.12
C SER A 147 -22.13 0.04 21.41
N GLU A 148 -21.45 0.18 22.56
CA GLU A 148 -22.12 0.32 23.86
C GLU A 148 -22.84 1.66 23.99
N PHE A 149 -22.31 2.75 23.43
CA PHE A 149 -23.01 4.04 23.39
C PHE A 149 -24.31 3.95 22.58
N ALA A 150 -24.30 3.26 21.44
CA ALA A 150 -25.50 3.03 20.67
C ALA A 150 -26.53 2.18 21.45
N ALA A 151 -26.09 1.18 22.21
CA ALA A 151 -26.97 0.42 23.11
C ALA A 151 -27.50 1.27 24.26
N ALA A 152 -26.69 2.19 24.78
CA ALA A 152 -27.10 3.09 25.85
C ALA A 152 -28.19 4.07 25.40
N GLN A 153 -28.08 4.58 24.17
CA GLN A 153 -29.15 5.39 23.55
C GLN A 153 -30.48 4.63 23.42
N ARG A 154 -30.44 3.29 23.39
CA ARG A 154 -31.65 2.42 23.38
C ARG A 154 -32.16 2.05 24.78
N GLY A 155 -31.58 2.63 25.84
CA GLY A 155 -32.05 2.48 27.23
C GLY A 155 -31.19 1.59 28.14
N ARG A 156 -30.04 1.10 27.69
CA ARG A 156 -29.08 0.37 28.54
C ARG A 156 -28.24 1.36 29.37
N ALA A 157 -28.12 1.16 30.69
CA ALA A 157 -27.23 1.99 31.49
C ALA A 157 -25.76 1.70 31.12
N LEU A 158 -24.97 2.75 30.88
CA LEU A 158 -23.54 2.67 30.58
C LEU A 158 -22.78 3.58 31.55
N SER A 159 -21.68 3.09 32.09
CA SER A 159 -20.72 3.87 32.87
C SER A 159 -19.32 3.60 32.34
N VAL A 160 -18.52 4.65 32.20
CA VAL A 160 -17.14 4.57 31.71
C VAL A 160 -16.23 5.13 32.78
N VAL A 161 -15.18 4.38 33.11
CA VAL A 161 -14.14 4.80 34.05
C VAL A 161 -12.85 4.99 33.27
N LEU A 162 -12.20 6.13 33.49
CA LEU A 162 -10.89 6.45 32.95
C LEU A 162 -9.95 6.69 34.13
N PHE A 163 -8.80 6.03 34.12
CA PHE A 163 -7.76 6.16 35.13
C PHE A 163 -6.40 6.38 34.48
N ASP A 164 -5.50 7.02 35.22
CA ASP A 164 -4.09 7.25 34.85
C ASP A 164 -3.20 6.88 36.03
N LEU A 165 -1.97 6.43 35.76
CA LEU A 165 -1.02 6.09 36.81
C LEU A 165 -0.31 7.35 37.33
N ASP A 166 -0.56 7.69 38.59
CA ASP A 166 0.00 8.88 39.22
C ASP A 166 1.53 8.89 39.18
N ARG A 167 2.10 10.03 38.75
CA ARG A 167 3.55 10.27 38.70
C ARG A 167 4.35 9.20 37.94
N PHE A 168 3.74 8.50 36.99
CA PHE A 168 4.39 7.43 36.24
C PHE A 168 5.69 7.87 35.53
N LYS A 169 5.75 9.12 35.06
CA LYS A 169 6.98 9.69 34.49
C LYS A 169 8.12 9.75 35.51
N ALA A 170 7.88 10.24 36.72
CA ALA A 170 8.90 10.33 37.76
C ALA A 170 9.38 8.92 38.16
N TYR A 171 8.45 7.96 38.26
CA TYR A 171 8.80 6.57 38.49
C TYR A 171 9.75 6.02 37.40
N ASN A 172 9.47 6.29 36.13
CA ASN A 172 10.35 5.92 35.01
C ASN A 172 11.70 6.63 35.05
N ASP A 173 11.73 7.91 35.43
CA ASP A 173 12.96 8.68 35.50
C ASP A 173 13.87 8.15 36.64
N ASP A 174 13.28 7.70 37.75
CA ASP A 174 14.00 7.15 38.92
C ASP A 174 14.43 5.68 38.76
N HIS A 175 13.62 4.85 38.07
CA HIS A 175 13.81 3.39 38.02
C HIS A 175 14.06 2.84 36.60
N GLY A 176 14.02 3.70 35.59
CA GLY A 176 14.19 3.34 34.18
C GLY A 176 12.91 2.79 33.52
N HIS A 177 12.86 2.89 32.19
CA HIS A 177 11.69 2.48 31.40
C HIS A 177 11.31 0.99 31.56
N GLN A 178 12.28 0.10 31.78
CA GLN A 178 11.99 -1.31 32.00
C GLN A 178 11.19 -1.56 33.28
N ALA A 179 11.43 -0.78 34.34
CA ALA A 179 10.63 -0.85 35.57
C ALA A 179 9.22 -0.30 35.33
N GLY A 180 9.10 0.77 34.55
CA GLY A 180 7.80 1.28 34.07
C GLY A 180 6.96 0.24 33.34
N ASP A 181 7.59 -0.47 32.40
CA ASP A 181 6.95 -1.54 31.65
C ASP A 181 6.45 -2.67 32.56
N GLN A 182 7.20 -3.01 33.62
CA GLN A 182 6.78 -3.99 34.62
C GLN A 182 5.59 -3.47 35.44
N ALA A 183 5.60 -2.20 35.84
CA ALA A 183 4.48 -1.59 36.55
C ALA A 183 3.20 -1.57 35.69
N LEU A 184 3.31 -1.28 34.39
CA LEU A 184 2.18 -1.34 33.45
C LEU A 184 1.62 -2.75 33.30
N LYS A 185 2.48 -3.77 33.22
CA LYS A 185 2.06 -5.19 33.18
C LYS A 185 1.34 -5.60 34.46
N ALA A 186 1.91 -5.28 35.62
CA ALA A 186 1.30 -5.59 36.90
C ALA A 186 -0.08 -4.91 37.06
N PHE A 187 -0.18 -3.65 36.65
CA PHE A 187 -1.45 -2.94 36.65
C PHE A 187 -2.48 -3.58 35.70
N ALA A 188 -2.04 -4.02 34.51
CA ALA A 188 -2.90 -4.71 33.57
C ALA A 188 -3.40 -6.07 34.08
N GLU A 189 -2.54 -6.84 34.77
CA GLU A 189 -2.91 -8.10 35.42
C GLU A 189 -3.98 -7.87 36.50
N ILE A 190 -3.82 -6.83 37.34
CA ILE A 190 -4.82 -6.46 38.34
C ILE A 190 -6.16 -6.12 37.67
N LEU A 191 -6.15 -5.38 36.55
CA LEU A 191 -7.38 -5.05 35.83
C LEU A 191 -8.09 -6.28 35.27
N ASP A 192 -7.38 -7.25 34.69
CA ASP A 192 -7.99 -8.50 34.19
C ASP A 192 -8.58 -9.34 35.33
N GLU A 193 -7.99 -9.29 36.53
CA GLU A 193 -8.50 -10.01 37.72
C GLU A 193 -9.76 -9.37 38.31
N VAL A 194 -9.82 -8.03 38.38
CA VAL A 194 -10.91 -7.31 39.06
C VAL A 194 -12.08 -6.94 38.14
N THR A 195 -11.95 -7.17 36.83
CA THR A 195 -13.01 -6.89 35.84
C THR A 195 -13.61 -8.16 35.26
N ARG A 196 -14.85 -8.07 34.77
CA ARG A 196 -15.51 -9.18 34.07
C ARG A 196 -15.13 -9.12 32.59
N ARG A 197 -14.77 -10.26 32.02
CA ARG A 197 -14.52 -10.43 30.57
C ARG A 197 -15.78 -10.29 29.73
#